data_AF-A0A399ERG4-F1
#
_entry.id   AF-A0A399ERG4-F1
#
_cell.length_a   1.000
_cell.length_b   1.000
_cell.length_c   1.000
_cell.angle_alpha   90.00
_cell.angle_beta   90.00
_cell.angle_gamma   90.00
#
_symmetry.space_group_name_H-M   'P 1'
#
loop_
_entity.id
_entity.type
_entity.pdbx_description
1 polymer ?
#
loop_
_entity_poly.entity_id
_entity_poly.type
_entity_poly.pdbx_seq_one_letter_code
_entity_poly.pdbx_strand_id
1 'polypeptide(L)' 'MSIAFGVTHAWAMRLIERLAQEGVLSPLGQARRNRLYGAREILQALEEPSYAEEAY' A
#
# COMPACT_ATOMS: atom_id res chain seq x y z
N MET A 1 2.33 -12.29 -13.05
CA MET A 1 1.84 -13.52 -12.36
C MET A 1 1.26 -13.06 -11.03
N SER A 2 -0.05 -13.20 -10.81
CA SER A 2 -0.68 -12.78 -9.54
C SER A 2 -0.64 -13.94 -8.55
N ILE A 3 -0.05 -13.75 -7.38
CA ILE A 3 -0.03 -14.75 -6.31
C ILE A 3 -1.40 -14.70 -5.63
N ALA A 4 -2.29 -15.62 -5.97
CA ALA A 4 -3.58 -15.74 -5.31
C ALA A 4 -3.42 -16.57 -4.04
N PHE A 5 -3.61 -15.96 -2.87
CA PHE A 5 -3.45 -16.59 -1.55
C PHE A 5 -4.54 -17.62 -1.18
N GLY A 6 -5.32 -18.13 -2.15
CA GLY A 6 -6.43 -19.06 -1.88
C GLY A 6 -7.58 -18.48 -1.03
N VAL A 7 -7.63 -17.14 -0.86
CA VAL A 7 -8.66 -16.45 -0.08
C VAL A 7 -9.76 -15.88 -0.98
N THR A 8 -10.99 -15.81 -0.47
CA THR A 8 -12.07 -15.18 -1.22
C THR A 8 -11.87 -13.66 -1.28
N HIS A 9 -12.46 -13.03 -2.30
CA HIS A 9 -12.42 -11.58 -2.46
C HIS A 9 -12.90 -10.84 -1.19
N ALA A 10 -13.97 -11.30 -0.55
CA ALA A 10 -14.50 -10.67 0.67
C ALA A 10 -13.50 -10.72 1.84
N TRP A 11 -12.78 -11.82 2.00
CA TRP A 11 -11.75 -11.95 3.04
C TRP A 11 -10.52 -11.11 2.74
N ALA A 12 -10.06 -11.10 1.48
CA ALA A 12 -8.98 -10.22 1.04
C ALA A 12 -9.33 -8.74 1.32
N MET A 13 -10.57 -8.35 1.04
CA MET A 13 -11.00 -6.96 1.21
C MET A 13 -11.07 -6.55 2.68
N ARG A 14 -11.59 -7.42 3.55
CA ARG A 14 -11.58 -7.20 5.02
C ARG A 14 -10.17 -7.05 5.58
N LEU A 15 -9.22 -7.86 5.10
CA LEU A 15 -7.83 -7.78 5.52
C LEU A 15 -7.20 -6.46 5.09
N ILE A 16 -7.39 -6.05 3.84
CA ILE A 16 -6.89 -4.77 3.33
C ILE A 16 -7.48 -3.59 4.11
N GLU A 17 -8.78 -3.61 4.40
CA GLU A 17 -9.45 -2.58 5.21
C GLU A 17 -8.85 -2.49 6.61
N ARG A 18 -8.63 -3.63 7.27
CA ARG A 18 -8.00 -3.68 8.59
C ARG A 18 -6.57 -3.14 8.56
N LEU A 19 -5.75 -3.55 7.60
CA LEU A 19 -4.38 -3.06 7.45
C LEU A 19 -4.33 -1.56 7.16
N ALA A 20 -5.33 -1.02 6.45
CA ALA A 20 -5.47 0.41 6.26
C ALA A 20 -5.88 1.15 7.54
N GLN A 21 -6.80 0.58 8.34
CA GLN A 21 -7.19 1.14 9.64
C GLN A 21 -6.03 1.13 10.65
N GLU A 22 -5.21 0.08 10.65
CA GLU A 22 -4.01 -0.03 11.49
C GLU A 22 -2.84 0.83 10.96
N GLY A 23 -3.00 1.49 9.81
CA GLY A 23 -2.01 2.41 9.24
C GLY A 23 -0.85 1.73 8.52
N VAL A 24 -0.91 0.42 8.29
CA VAL A 24 0.10 -0.35 7.54
C VAL A 24 0.00 -0.07 6.04
N LEU A 25 -1.22 0.04 5.52
CA LEU A 25 -1.50 0.36 4.12
C LEU A 25 -2.12 1.75 3.98
N SER A 26 -1.75 2.46 2.90
CA SER A 26 -2.35 3.73 2.51
C SER A 26 -2.95 3.63 1.10
N PRO A 27 -4.14 4.20 0.85
CA PRO A 27 -4.69 4.23 -0.50
C PRO A 27 -3.88 5.17 -1.39
N LEU A 28 -3.55 4.73 -2.60
CA LEU A 28 -2.74 5.49 -3.57
C LEU A 28 -3.56 6.40 -4.50
N GLY A 29 -4.86 6.58 -4.23
CA GLY A 29 -5.73 7.43 -5.04
C GLY A 29 -7.20 7.39 -4.63
N GLN A 30 -8.03 8.15 -5.35
CA GLN A 30 -9.45 8.36 -5.03
C GLN A 30 -10.41 7.39 -5.73
N ALA A 31 -9.88 6.45 -6.52
CA ALA A 31 -10.72 5.51 -7.26
C ALA A 31 -11.61 4.67 -6.31
N ARG A 32 -12.89 4.57 -6.68
CA ARG A 32 -13.90 3.79 -5.93
C ARG A 32 -13.84 2.29 -6.26
N ARG A 33 -13.42 1.93 -7.47
CA ARG A 33 -13.21 0.54 -7.92
C ARG A 33 -11.73 0.32 -8.22
N ASN A 34 -11.24 -0.90 -8.03
CA ASN A 34 -9.83 -1.27 -8.22
C ASN A 34 -8.87 -0.34 -7.47
N ARG A 35 -9.21 -0.01 -6.21
CA ARG A 35 -8.41 0.88 -5.38
C ARG A 35 -7.05 0.25 -5.12
N LEU A 36 -5.99 1.00 -5.41
CA LEU A 36 -4.62 0.61 -5.14
C LEU A 36 -4.23 1.02 -3.72
N TYR A 37 -3.48 0.14 -3.06
CA TYR A 37 -2.95 0.36 -1.72
C TYR A 37 -1.44 0.16 -1.77
N GLY A 38 -0.70 1.05 -1.11
CA GLY A 38 0.75 0.95 -0.92
C GLY A 38 1.08 0.74 0.56
N ALA A 39 2.22 0.12 0.85
CA ALA A 39 2.74 0.05 2.20
C ALA A 39 3.19 1.44 2.66
N ARG A 40 2.67 1.90 3.80
CA ARG A 40 2.89 3.27 4.26
C ARG A 40 4.37 3.57 4.48
N GLU A 41 5.10 2.65 5.11
CA GLU A 41 6.54 2.82 5.38
C GLU A 41 7.37 2.95 4.09
N ILE A 42 7.02 2.19 3.04
CA ILE A 42 7.67 2.28 1.75
C ILE A 42 7.40 3.64 1.10
N LEU A 43 6.16 4.13 1.16
CA LEU A 43 5.82 5.45 0.62
C LEU A 43 6.57 6.56 1.36
N GLN A 44 6.63 6.49 2.69
CA GLN A 44 7.37 7.47 3.49
C GLN A 44 8.86 7.46 3.15
N ALA A 45 9.48 6.28 3.03
CA ALA A 45 10.89 6.16 2.65
C ALA A 45 11.17 6.69 1.23
N LEU A 46 10.18 6.66 0.33
CA LEU A 46 10.29 7.24 -1.02
C LEU A 46 10.01 8.75 -1.05
N GLU A 47 9.23 9.28 -0.11
CA GLU A 47 8.89 10.70 0.00
C GLU A 47 9.95 11.51 0.77
N GLU A 48 10.72 10.88 1.66
CA GLU A 48 11.87 11.51 2.31
C GLU A 48 12.98 11.80 1.26
N PRO A 49 13.29 13.08 0.95
CA PRO A 49 14.31 13.43 -0.05
C PRO A 49 15.75 13.18 0.46
N SER A 50 15.94 12.45 1.54
CA SER A 50 17.23 12.35 2.20
C SER A 50 18.09 11.25 1.60
N TYR A 51 19.26 11.65 1.10
CA TYR A 51 20.48 10.91 0.73
C TYR A 51 20.79 10.68 -0.76
N ALA A 52 19.92 11.04 -1.71
CA ALA A 52 20.26 10.88 -3.14
C ALA A 52 21.07 12.06 -3.72
N GLU A 53 21.04 13.25 -3.12
CA GLU A 53 21.66 14.46 -3.68
C GLU A 53 23.00 14.89 -3.06
N GLU A 54 23.51 14.22 -2.02
CA GLU A 54 24.85 14.55 -1.46
C GLU A 54 26.01 13.75 -2.12
N ALA A 55 25.72 12.96 -3.15
CA ALA A 55 26.71 12.10 -3.83
C ALA A 55 27.03 12.52 -5.28
N TYR A 56 26.85 13.79 -5.64
CA TYR A 56 27.26 14.33 -6.94
C TYR A 56 28.10 15.60 -6.83
#